data_AF-R7WQX8-F1
#
_entry.id   AF-R7WQX8-F1
#
_cell.length_a   1.000
_cell.length_b   1.000
_cell.length_c   1.000
_cell.angle_alpha   90.00
_cell.angle_beta   90.00
_cell.angle_gamma   90.00
#
_symmetry.space_group_name_H-M   'P 1'
#
loop_
_entity.id
_entity.type
_entity.pdbx_description
1 polymer ?
#
loop_
_entity_poly.entity_id
_entity_poly.type
_entity_poly.pdbx_seq_one_letter_code
_entity_poly.pdbx_strand_id
1 'polypeptide(L)'
;MTESYPTAQPGLPTGASAPKKRKKWPWVVGAIALVLAFGAAFGEADTDTAGTATAAPSNEAAVVPAPPAPAAPVAPVAPVAPAEAAVDAAPAVDAVLPVTTAASAPAPTEPQVSAGQRNALRSAEQYLQFTAFSRSGLIDQLAFEGFSTEDATYAADTVTVDWNEQAARSAEQYLDFTSFSRSGLVDQLVFEGFTAAQAEYGADAAY
;
A
#
# COMPACT_ATOMS: atom_id res chain seq x y z
N MET A 1 -33.05 63.97 24.25
CA MET A 1 -31.76 64.62 24.52
C MET A 1 -30.70 63.55 24.27
N THR A 2 -30.11 63.55 23.07
CA THR A 2 -28.69 63.93 22.81
C THR A 2 -27.74 62.81 23.28
N GLU A 3 -26.91 62.15 22.48
CA GLU A 3 -26.43 62.38 21.11
C GLU A 3 -26.04 61.06 20.45
N SER A 4 -26.15 61.05 19.12
CA SER A 4 -25.42 60.21 18.20
C SER A 4 -23.91 60.50 18.32
N TYR A 5 -23.04 59.49 18.26
CA TYR A 5 -21.78 59.63 17.54
C TYR A 5 -21.47 58.38 16.70
N PRO A 6 -21.07 58.56 15.44
CA PRO A 6 -20.76 57.48 14.49
C PRO A 6 -19.27 57.14 14.57
N THR A 7 -18.83 56.08 13.88
CA THR A 7 -17.70 56.14 12.91
C THR A 7 -17.52 54.75 12.31
N ALA A 8 -17.90 54.63 11.03
CA ALA A 8 -17.28 53.65 10.14
C ALA A 8 -15.87 54.13 9.81
N GLN A 9 -14.87 53.25 9.87
CA GLN A 9 -13.61 53.44 9.16
C GLN A 9 -13.38 52.23 8.22
N PRO A 10 -13.21 52.48 6.91
CA PRO A 10 -12.92 51.48 5.89
C PRO A 10 -11.40 51.36 5.63
N GLY A 11 -11.00 50.20 5.08
CA GLY A 11 -9.67 49.97 4.46
C GLY A 11 -8.69 49.22 5.36
N LEU A 12 -7.84 48.31 4.89
CA LEU A 12 -7.47 47.82 3.56
C LEU A 12 -6.88 46.39 3.74
N PRO A 13 -6.83 45.57 2.69
CA PRO A 13 -6.38 44.19 2.74
C PRO A 13 -4.86 44.10 2.93
N THR A 14 -4.40 43.28 3.87
CA THR A 14 -2.98 42.94 4.00
C THR A 14 -2.79 41.43 3.87
N GLY A 15 -1.87 41.05 2.99
CA GLY A 15 -1.24 39.73 3.04
C GLY A 15 -1.68 38.74 1.97
N ALA A 16 -1.34 39.03 0.71
CA ALA A 16 -1.02 37.96 -0.23
C ALA A 16 0.06 37.07 0.40
N SER A 17 -0.21 35.77 0.53
CA SER A 17 0.79 34.76 0.85
C SER A 17 0.50 33.48 0.08
N ALA A 18 1.00 33.47 -1.16
CA ALA A 18 1.47 32.27 -1.85
C ALA A 18 2.87 32.63 -2.39
N PRO A 19 3.77 31.68 -2.74
CA PRO A 19 3.68 30.21 -2.66
C PRO A 19 4.95 29.58 -2.04
N LYS A 20 4.90 28.33 -1.52
CA LYS A 20 6.09 27.45 -1.53
C LYS A 20 5.74 25.98 -1.75
N LYS A 21 6.09 25.49 -2.95
CA LYS A 21 6.19 24.08 -3.33
C LYS A 21 7.06 23.33 -2.33
N ARG A 22 6.60 22.17 -1.86
CA ARG A 22 7.44 21.20 -1.14
C ARG A 22 7.55 19.94 -1.98
N LYS A 23 8.79 19.62 -2.31
CA LYS A 23 9.23 18.61 -3.28
C LYS A 23 9.27 17.24 -2.59
N LYS A 24 8.98 16.20 -3.36
CA LYS A 24 8.86 14.78 -3.03
C LYS A 24 10.05 14.22 -2.22
N TRP A 25 9.79 13.34 -1.25
CA TRP A 25 10.62 12.17 -0.93
C TRP A 25 9.85 11.13 -0.05
N PRO A 26 10.24 9.84 0.06
CA PRO A 26 9.42 8.67 -0.29
C PRO A 26 9.42 7.62 0.84
N TRP A 27 8.35 7.53 1.63
CA TRP A 27 8.26 6.50 2.68
C TRP A 27 6.97 5.71 2.51
N VAL A 28 6.88 5.02 1.37
CA VAL A 28 5.90 3.93 1.15
C VAL A 28 6.70 2.75 0.63
N VAL A 29 7.34 2.01 1.54
CA VAL A 29 7.58 0.55 1.46
C VAL A 29 8.04 0.14 2.87
N GLY A 30 7.22 -0.63 3.61
CA GLY A 30 7.70 -1.28 4.83
C GLY A 30 6.77 -1.24 6.04
N ALA A 31 5.48 -1.53 5.87
CA ALA A 31 4.60 -1.86 7.00
C ALA A 31 3.48 -2.84 6.64
N ILE A 32 3.73 -3.78 5.70
CA ILE A 32 2.82 -4.91 5.42
C ILE A 32 3.67 -6.18 5.43
N ALA A 33 4.14 -6.55 6.61
CA ALA A 33 4.75 -7.85 6.88
C ALA A 33 4.72 -8.13 8.39
N LEU A 34 3.56 -8.00 9.02
CA LEU A 34 3.36 -8.52 10.37
C LEU A 34 1.86 -8.75 10.62
N VAL A 35 1.41 -9.98 10.36
CA VAL A 35 0.46 -10.79 11.17
C VAL A 35 0.00 -11.94 10.29
N LEU A 36 0.82 -13.00 10.24
CA LEU A 36 0.38 -14.36 9.92
C LEU A 36 1.28 -15.33 10.67
N ALA A 37 0.94 -15.60 11.94
CA ALA A 37 1.21 -16.87 12.63
C ALA A 37 0.73 -16.80 14.09
N PHE A 38 -0.58 -16.90 14.32
CA PHE A 38 -1.08 -17.49 15.57
C PHE A 38 -2.34 -18.27 15.27
N GLY A 39 -2.21 -19.60 15.25
CA GLY A 39 -3.30 -20.51 14.96
C GLY A 39 -2.83 -21.96 14.96
N ALA A 40 -2.62 -22.51 16.15
CA ALA A 40 -2.89 -23.92 16.46
C ALA A 40 -2.57 -24.22 17.93
N ALA A 41 -3.62 -24.44 18.72
CA ALA A 41 -3.82 -25.64 19.55
C ALA A 41 -4.63 -25.30 20.81
N PHE A 42 -5.92 -25.62 20.74
CA PHE A 42 -6.76 -25.92 21.89
C PHE A 42 -6.32 -27.25 22.54
N GLY A 43 -6.47 -27.34 23.85
CA GLY A 43 -6.20 -28.52 24.71
C GLY A 43 -5.40 -28.03 25.92
N GLU A 44 -5.79 -28.16 27.18
CA GLU A 44 -6.49 -29.22 27.88
C GLU A 44 -7.05 -28.59 29.18
N ALA A 45 -8.17 -29.11 29.67
CA ALA A 45 -8.76 -28.74 30.95
C ALA A 45 -7.92 -29.26 32.11
N ASP A 46 -7.86 -28.51 33.22
CA ASP A 46 -7.92 -29.13 34.54
C ASP A 46 -8.46 -28.15 35.60
N THR A 47 -9.31 -28.72 36.43
CA THR A 47 -10.02 -28.14 37.56
C THR A 47 -9.09 -27.97 38.77
N ASP A 48 -9.18 -26.86 39.50
CA ASP A 48 -9.20 -26.92 40.97
C ASP A 48 -9.59 -25.60 41.67
N THR A 49 -10.69 -25.69 42.43
CA THR A 49 -10.81 -25.38 43.85
C THR A 49 -10.28 -24.06 44.43
N ALA A 50 -11.25 -23.19 44.75
CA ALA A 50 -11.42 -22.33 45.94
C ALA A 50 -10.22 -21.56 46.57
N GLY A 51 -10.41 -20.26 46.78
CA GLY A 51 -9.63 -19.48 47.75
C GLY A 51 -9.84 -17.98 47.70
N THR A 52 -10.79 -17.47 48.49
CA THR A 52 -10.96 -16.04 48.77
C THR A 52 -9.87 -15.55 49.73
N ALA A 53 -9.11 -14.50 49.39
CA ALA A 53 -8.44 -13.65 50.38
C ALA A 53 -8.08 -12.26 49.82
N THR A 54 -8.65 -11.24 50.46
CA THR A 54 -8.28 -9.83 50.40
C THR A 54 -6.96 -9.58 51.13
N ALA A 55 -6.03 -8.82 50.53
CA ALA A 55 -5.12 -7.91 51.24
C ALA A 55 -4.51 -6.87 50.28
N ALA A 56 -4.43 -5.62 50.76
CA ALA A 56 -4.01 -4.40 50.07
C ALA A 56 -2.46 -4.22 50.06
N PRO A 57 -1.91 -3.14 49.47
CA PRO A 57 -0.61 -3.14 48.78
C PRO A 57 0.59 -2.86 49.69
N SER A 58 1.78 -3.31 49.27
CA SER A 58 3.03 -2.72 49.73
C SER A 58 4.11 -2.86 48.65
N ASN A 59 4.76 -1.73 48.42
CA ASN A 59 5.81 -1.46 47.45
C ASN A 59 7.14 -2.15 47.82
N GLU A 60 7.99 -2.29 46.80
CA GLU A 60 9.46 -2.19 46.85
C GLU A 60 10.31 -3.44 46.53
N ALA A 61 11.38 -3.14 45.77
CA ALA A 61 12.55 -3.94 45.41
C ALA A 61 12.47 -4.80 44.13
N ALA A 62 12.89 -4.14 43.06
CA ALA A 62 13.53 -4.66 41.86
C ALA A 62 14.29 -5.99 42.04
N VAL A 63 13.97 -6.96 41.18
CA VAL A 63 14.94 -7.94 40.70
C VAL A 63 14.74 -8.08 39.19
N VAL A 64 15.74 -7.62 38.44
CA VAL A 64 15.86 -7.80 36.99
C VAL A 64 16.40 -9.22 36.75
N PRO A 65 15.67 -10.13 36.08
CA PRO A 65 16.32 -11.31 35.52
C PRO A 65 17.00 -10.94 34.20
N ALA A 66 18.31 -11.16 34.13
CA ALA A 66 19.14 -11.00 32.96
C ALA A 66 18.70 -11.91 31.80
N PRO A 67 18.82 -11.48 30.54
CA PRO A 67 18.60 -12.35 29.39
C PRO A 67 19.71 -13.42 29.29
N PRO A 68 19.40 -14.67 28.87
CA PRO A 68 20.44 -15.64 28.54
C PRO A 68 21.23 -15.20 27.31
N ALA A 69 22.55 -15.39 27.37
CA ALA A 69 23.51 -15.04 26.35
C ALA A 69 23.23 -15.75 25.00
N PRO A 70 23.56 -15.12 23.86
CA PRO A 70 23.40 -15.72 22.54
C PRO A 70 24.43 -16.83 22.31
N ALA A 71 23.95 -18.01 21.89
CA ALA A 71 24.80 -19.07 21.37
C ALA A 71 25.43 -18.66 20.02
N ALA A 72 26.67 -19.11 19.86
CA ALA A 72 27.67 -18.76 18.85
C ALA A 72 27.25 -18.98 17.38
N PRO A 73 27.96 -18.34 16.41
CA PRO A 73 27.53 -18.21 15.02
C PRO A 73 27.80 -19.47 14.20
N VAL A 74 26.82 -19.90 13.41
CA VAL A 74 27.02 -20.86 12.32
C VAL A 74 27.69 -20.17 11.13
N ALA A 75 28.75 -20.81 10.64
CA ALA A 75 29.71 -20.33 9.67
C ALA A 75 29.10 -19.94 8.30
N PRO A 76 29.69 -18.97 7.59
CA PRO A 76 29.27 -18.62 6.23
C PRO A 76 29.66 -19.72 5.25
N VAL A 77 28.68 -20.24 4.52
CA VAL A 77 28.92 -21.11 3.36
C VAL A 77 29.50 -20.25 2.24
N ALA A 78 30.70 -20.61 1.80
CA ALA A 78 31.46 -19.93 0.76
C ALA A 78 30.72 -19.88 -0.59
N PRO A 79 30.79 -18.77 -1.35
CA PRO A 79 30.38 -18.76 -2.74
C PRO A 79 31.45 -19.47 -3.59
N VAL A 80 31.08 -20.58 -4.21
CA VAL A 80 31.90 -21.22 -5.25
C VAL A 80 31.76 -20.39 -6.52
N ALA A 81 32.80 -19.63 -6.84
CA ALA A 81 33.07 -19.16 -8.18
C ALA A 81 33.37 -20.35 -9.10
N PRO A 82 32.98 -20.28 -10.37
CA PRO A 82 33.91 -20.69 -11.42
C PRO A 82 34.22 -19.55 -12.38
N ALA A 83 35.49 -19.19 -12.37
CA ALA A 83 36.38 -18.99 -13.51
C ALA A 83 35.86 -18.21 -14.74
N GLU A 84 36.52 -17.07 -14.94
CA GLU A 84 36.75 -16.44 -16.23
C GLU A 84 37.23 -17.44 -17.29
N ALA A 85 36.68 -17.33 -18.50
CA ALA A 85 37.34 -17.73 -19.72
C ALA A 85 37.08 -16.66 -20.78
N ALA A 86 38.09 -15.81 -20.97
CA ALA A 86 38.18 -14.92 -22.10
C ALA A 86 38.29 -15.73 -23.40
N VAL A 87 37.52 -15.36 -24.42
CA VAL A 87 37.92 -15.51 -25.82
C VAL A 87 37.53 -14.24 -26.59
N ASP A 88 38.56 -13.44 -26.83
CA ASP A 88 38.68 -12.46 -27.90
C ASP A 88 38.61 -13.19 -29.26
N ALA A 89 37.75 -12.72 -30.17
CA ALA A 89 37.90 -12.86 -31.62
C ALA A 89 36.75 -12.16 -32.36
N ALA A 90 36.97 -10.92 -32.78
CA ALA A 90 36.39 -10.42 -34.03
C ALA A 90 37.16 -11.04 -35.21
N PRO A 91 36.55 -11.27 -36.40
CA PRO A 91 36.53 -10.18 -37.37
C PRO A 91 35.28 -10.09 -38.28
N ALA A 92 34.98 -8.83 -38.63
CA ALA A 92 34.68 -8.26 -39.94
C ALA A 92 33.69 -8.94 -40.94
N VAL A 93 32.59 -8.20 -41.15
CA VAL A 93 31.89 -7.81 -42.39
C VAL A 93 31.39 -8.89 -43.37
N ASP A 94 30.07 -8.96 -43.51
CA ASP A 94 29.47 -9.01 -44.85
C ASP A 94 28.20 -8.15 -44.87
N ALA A 95 28.19 -7.23 -45.84
CA ALA A 95 27.18 -6.21 -46.01
C ALA A 95 26.04 -6.76 -46.87
N VAL A 96 24.91 -7.10 -46.24
CA VAL A 96 23.64 -7.22 -46.95
C VAL A 96 22.76 -6.06 -46.54
N LEU A 97 22.68 -5.08 -47.43
CA LEU A 97 21.80 -3.92 -47.35
C LEU A 97 20.35 -4.41 -47.19
N PRO A 98 19.62 -4.08 -46.11
CA PRO A 98 18.19 -4.28 -46.10
C PRO A 98 17.59 -3.28 -47.10
N VAL A 99 16.95 -3.83 -48.13
CA VAL A 99 16.16 -3.08 -49.11
C VAL A 99 15.18 -2.21 -48.33
N THR A 100 15.32 -0.89 -48.46
CA THR A 100 14.40 0.10 -47.92
C THR A 100 13.05 -0.11 -48.60
N THR A 101 12.18 -0.91 -47.99
CA THR A 101 10.76 -0.94 -48.33
C THR A 101 10.19 0.43 -47.98
N ALA A 102 9.79 1.16 -49.01
CA ALA A 102 9.13 2.44 -48.87
C ALA A 102 7.83 2.27 -48.07
N ALA A 103 7.76 3.03 -46.98
CA ALA A 103 6.61 3.55 -46.27
C ALA A 103 5.21 3.14 -46.80
N SER A 104 4.54 2.26 -46.07
CA SER A 104 3.11 2.44 -45.82
C SER A 104 2.97 3.25 -44.54
N ALA A 105 2.66 4.54 -44.66
CA ALA A 105 2.27 5.35 -43.52
C ALA A 105 0.96 4.76 -42.95
N PRO A 106 0.88 4.37 -41.68
CA PRO A 106 -0.37 3.92 -41.11
C PRO A 106 -1.34 5.11 -41.07
N ALA A 107 -2.58 4.87 -41.46
CA ALA A 107 -3.69 5.77 -41.18
C ALA A 107 -3.74 6.10 -39.67
N PRO A 108 -4.37 7.21 -39.23
CA PRO A 108 -4.49 7.53 -37.81
C PRO A 108 -5.24 6.39 -37.10
N THR A 109 -4.49 5.55 -36.42
CA THR A 109 -5.02 4.45 -35.61
C THR A 109 -5.74 5.06 -34.43
N GLU A 110 -7.07 4.91 -34.34
CA GLU A 110 -7.75 5.05 -33.05
C GLU A 110 -6.98 4.23 -32.01
N PRO A 111 -6.71 4.72 -30.80
CA PRO A 111 -5.86 4.03 -29.84
C PRO A 111 -6.44 2.63 -29.55
N GLN A 112 -5.89 1.63 -30.24
CA GLN A 112 -6.24 0.23 -30.06
C GLN A 112 -5.66 -0.18 -28.71
N VAL A 113 -6.49 -0.79 -27.87
CA VAL A 113 -6.07 -1.28 -26.55
C VAL A 113 -4.86 -2.20 -26.73
N SER A 114 -3.76 -1.87 -26.06
CA SER A 114 -2.50 -2.61 -26.20
C SER A 114 -2.63 -4.04 -25.61
N ALA A 115 -1.70 -4.93 -25.94
CA ALA A 115 -1.63 -6.23 -25.27
C ALA A 115 -1.33 -6.09 -23.77
N GLY A 116 -0.49 -5.12 -23.39
CA GLY A 116 -0.19 -4.79 -21.98
C GLY A 116 -1.43 -4.38 -21.21
N GLN A 117 -2.20 -3.44 -21.76
CA GLN A 117 -3.47 -2.97 -21.19
C GLN A 117 -4.49 -4.09 -21.00
N ARG A 118 -4.66 -4.97 -21.99
CA ARG A 118 -5.58 -6.13 -21.88
C ARG A 118 -5.13 -7.12 -20.81
N ASN A 119 -3.84 -7.37 -20.69
CA ASN A 119 -3.30 -8.26 -19.68
C ASN A 119 -3.44 -7.66 -18.28
N ALA A 120 -3.12 -6.37 -18.11
CA ALA A 120 -3.26 -5.65 -16.86
C ALA A 120 -4.73 -5.63 -16.38
N LEU A 121 -5.68 -5.41 -17.29
CA LEU A 121 -7.12 -5.47 -16.98
C LEU A 121 -7.53 -6.85 -16.46
N ARG A 122 -7.10 -7.92 -17.14
CA ARG A 122 -7.40 -9.29 -16.66
C ARG A 122 -6.76 -9.57 -15.30
N SER A 123 -5.56 -9.07 -15.04
CA SER A 123 -4.94 -9.18 -13.71
C SER A 123 -5.73 -8.40 -12.65
N ALA A 124 -6.15 -7.16 -12.94
CA ALA A 124 -7.01 -6.37 -12.07
C ALA A 124 -8.29 -7.11 -11.68
N GLU A 125 -9.00 -7.67 -12.67
CA GLU A 125 -10.22 -8.45 -12.46
C GLU A 125 -9.97 -9.70 -11.59
N GLN A 126 -8.82 -10.36 -11.74
CA GLN A 126 -8.44 -11.49 -10.89
C GLN A 126 -8.18 -11.06 -9.45
N TYR A 127 -7.43 -9.97 -9.23
CA TYR A 127 -7.17 -9.46 -7.89
C TYR A 127 -8.44 -9.10 -7.14
N LEU A 128 -9.35 -8.35 -7.78
CA LEU A 128 -10.59 -7.89 -7.19
C LEU A 128 -11.59 -9.03 -6.86
N GLN A 129 -11.35 -10.25 -7.36
CA GLN A 129 -12.13 -11.44 -6.97
C GLN A 129 -11.69 -12.02 -5.62
N PHE A 130 -10.44 -11.81 -5.20
CA PHE A 130 -9.88 -12.44 -4.00
C PHE A 130 -9.57 -11.44 -2.88
N THR A 131 -9.31 -10.18 -3.22
CA THR A 131 -8.90 -9.17 -2.25
C THR A 131 -9.47 -7.82 -2.64
N ALA A 132 -9.86 -7.04 -1.63
CA ALA A 132 -10.34 -5.69 -1.84
C ALA A 132 -9.17 -4.73 -2.05
N PHE A 133 -9.30 -3.85 -3.04
CA PHE A 133 -8.29 -2.83 -3.32
C PHE A 133 -8.92 -1.45 -3.48
N SER A 134 -8.20 -0.43 -3.01
CA SER A 134 -8.41 0.93 -3.49
C SER A 134 -7.96 1.04 -4.95
N ARG A 135 -8.46 2.05 -5.67
CA ARG A 135 -8.02 2.29 -7.05
C ARG A 135 -6.50 2.46 -7.14
N SER A 136 -5.90 3.25 -6.25
CA SER A 136 -4.45 3.43 -6.23
C SER A 136 -3.71 2.18 -5.79
N GLY A 137 -4.23 1.44 -4.80
CA GLY A 137 -3.64 0.18 -4.35
C GLY A 137 -3.59 -0.87 -5.47
N LEU A 138 -4.64 -0.95 -6.28
CA LEU A 138 -4.67 -1.84 -7.45
C LEU A 138 -3.64 -1.44 -8.51
N ILE A 139 -3.47 -0.13 -8.76
CA ILE A 139 -2.45 0.38 -9.69
C ILE A 139 -1.06 0.02 -9.19
N ASP A 140 -0.78 0.25 -7.91
CA ASP A 140 0.52 -0.04 -7.29
C ASP A 140 0.81 -1.55 -7.30
N GLN A 141 -0.20 -2.39 -7.05
CA GLN A 141 -0.08 -3.84 -7.12
C GLN A 141 0.30 -4.31 -8.53
N LEU A 142 -0.39 -3.82 -9.56
CA LEU A 142 -0.06 -4.18 -10.95
C LEU A 142 1.32 -3.64 -11.37
N ALA A 143 1.67 -2.43 -10.95
CA ALA A 143 2.99 -1.86 -11.23
C ALA A 143 4.12 -2.69 -10.57
N PHE A 144 3.89 -3.18 -9.35
CA PHE A 144 4.81 -4.07 -8.65
C PHE A 144 5.03 -5.40 -9.39
N GLU A 145 3.99 -5.92 -10.06
CA GLU A 145 4.08 -7.12 -10.92
C GLU A 145 4.76 -6.87 -12.26
N GLY A 146 5.17 -5.64 -12.55
CA GLY A 146 5.92 -5.28 -13.75
C GLY A 146 5.08 -4.75 -14.90
N PHE A 147 3.79 -4.49 -14.70
CA PHE A 147 3.02 -3.69 -15.66
C PHE A 147 3.54 -2.24 -15.69
N SER A 148 3.49 -1.60 -16.86
CA SER A 148 3.78 -0.17 -16.92
C SER A 148 2.73 0.60 -16.10
N THR A 149 3.10 1.74 -15.52
CA THR A 149 2.14 2.59 -14.80
C THR A 149 0.95 2.99 -15.68
N GLU A 150 1.18 3.15 -16.99
CA GLU A 150 0.13 3.44 -17.96
C GLU A 150 -0.85 2.27 -18.12
N ASP A 151 -0.34 1.03 -18.29
CA ASP A 151 -1.19 -0.16 -18.40
C ASP A 151 -1.96 -0.43 -17.10
N ALA A 152 -1.30 -0.27 -15.93
CA ALA A 152 -1.91 -0.46 -14.62
C ALA A 152 -3.01 0.58 -14.35
N THR A 153 -2.76 1.85 -14.68
CA THR A 153 -3.75 2.92 -14.57
C THR A 153 -4.93 2.66 -15.50
N TYR A 154 -4.64 2.29 -16.75
CA TYR A 154 -5.67 1.90 -17.72
C TYR A 154 -6.55 0.76 -17.17
N ALA A 155 -5.95 -0.28 -16.60
CA ALA A 155 -6.67 -1.41 -16.03
C ALA A 155 -7.60 -0.99 -14.88
N ALA A 156 -7.08 -0.21 -13.91
CA ALA A 156 -7.87 0.28 -12.79
C ALA A 156 -8.98 1.26 -13.22
N ASP A 157 -8.80 2.01 -14.31
CA ASP A 157 -9.84 2.90 -14.84
C ASP A 157 -10.89 2.20 -15.70
N THR A 158 -10.53 1.06 -16.29
CA THR A 158 -11.41 0.33 -17.22
C THR A 158 -12.19 -0.77 -16.52
N VAL A 159 -11.67 -1.33 -15.42
CA VAL A 159 -12.34 -2.41 -14.69
C VAL A 159 -13.70 -1.95 -14.18
N THR A 160 -14.72 -2.79 -14.38
CA THR A 160 -16.08 -2.52 -13.90
C THR A 160 -16.19 -2.96 -12.45
N VAL A 161 -15.99 -2.02 -11.53
CA VAL A 161 -16.06 -2.27 -10.09
C VAL A 161 -16.69 -1.08 -9.37
N ASP A 162 -17.42 -1.35 -8.29
CA ASP A 162 -17.83 -0.32 -7.34
C ASP A 162 -16.75 -0.12 -6.28
N TRP A 163 -16.08 1.03 -6.32
CA TRP A 163 -15.02 1.35 -5.38
C TRP A 163 -15.50 1.59 -3.94
N ASN A 164 -16.77 1.97 -3.74
CA ASN A 164 -17.36 2.04 -2.41
C ASN A 164 -17.57 0.62 -1.85
N GLU A 165 -18.00 -0.32 -2.71
CA GLU A 165 -18.12 -1.73 -2.33
C GLU A 165 -16.74 -2.34 -2.00
N GLN A 166 -15.69 -1.99 -2.76
CA GLN A 166 -14.33 -2.40 -2.41
C GLN A 166 -13.89 -1.85 -1.05
N ALA A 167 -14.24 -0.60 -0.71
CA ALA A 167 -13.94 -0.04 0.60
C ALA A 167 -14.68 -0.75 1.73
N ALA A 168 -15.96 -1.09 1.54
CA ALA A 168 -16.74 -1.86 2.50
C ALA A 168 -16.16 -3.26 2.73
N ARG A 169 -15.80 -3.97 1.65
CA ARG A 169 -15.14 -5.28 1.74
C ARG A 169 -13.78 -5.19 2.44
N SER A 170 -13.00 -4.13 2.21
CA SER A 170 -11.73 -3.93 2.93
C SER A 170 -11.99 -3.67 4.42
N ALA A 171 -12.96 -2.80 4.76
CA ALA A 171 -13.36 -2.54 6.14
C ALA A 171 -13.75 -3.82 6.89
N GLU A 172 -14.61 -4.65 6.29
CA GLU A 172 -15.02 -5.95 6.87
C GLU A 172 -13.80 -6.85 7.12
N GLN A 173 -12.90 -6.99 6.13
CA GLN A 173 -11.68 -7.78 6.28
C GLN A 173 -10.81 -7.27 7.44
N TYR A 174 -10.64 -5.96 7.61
CA TYR A 174 -9.89 -5.43 8.75
C TYR A 174 -10.54 -5.80 10.08
N LEU A 175 -11.87 -5.66 10.18
CA LEU A 175 -12.60 -5.95 11.40
C LEU A 175 -12.61 -7.44 11.76
N ASP A 176 -12.52 -8.33 10.78
CA ASP A 176 -12.39 -9.77 11.00
C ASP A 176 -11.07 -10.15 11.71
N PHE A 177 -9.99 -9.40 11.47
CA PHE A 177 -8.67 -9.69 12.04
C PHE A 177 -8.27 -8.78 13.20
N THR A 178 -8.81 -7.57 13.29
CA THR A 178 -8.41 -6.57 14.29
C THR A 178 -9.55 -5.62 14.60
N SER A 179 -9.72 -5.28 15.87
CA SER A 179 -10.71 -4.28 16.29
C SER A 179 -10.22 -2.86 15.98
N PHE A 180 -11.00 -2.11 15.21
CA PHE A 180 -10.83 -0.67 14.98
C PHE A 180 -12.01 0.09 15.57
N SER A 181 -11.83 1.35 15.97
CA SER A 181 -12.94 2.29 16.09
C SER A 181 -13.38 2.74 14.69
N ARG A 182 -14.63 3.23 14.51
CA ARG A 182 -15.10 3.70 13.20
C ARG A 182 -14.15 4.74 12.58
N SER A 183 -13.75 5.74 13.36
CA SER A 183 -12.82 6.77 12.87
C SER A 183 -11.44 6.18 12.53
N GLY A 184 -10.94 5.25 13.33
CA GLY A 184 -9.68 4.56 13.04
C GLY A 184 -9.73 3.72 11.78
N LEU A 185 -10.88 3.08 11.50
CA LEU A 185 -11.09 2.31 10.28
C LEU A 185 -11.14 3.21 9.04
N VAL A 186 -11.78 4.38 9.14
CA VAL A 186 -11.74 5.39 8.07
C VAL A 186 -10.29 5.81 7.78
N ASP A 187 -9.52 6.15 8.82
CA ASP A 187 -8.12 6.54 8.66
C ASP A 187 -7.28 5.42 8.02
N GLN A 188 -7.55 4.17 8.40
CA GLN A 188 -6.89 2.99 7.83
C GLN A 188 -7.19 2.84 6.34
N LEU A 189 -8.45 2.94 5.93
CA LEU A 189 -8.83 2.84 4.51
C LEU A 189 -8.25 4.01 3.69
N VAL A 190 -8.21 5.22 4.24
CA VAL A 190 -7.54 6.36 3.59
C VAL A 190 -6.05 6.09 3.42
N PHE A 191 -5.40 5.49 4.41
CA PHE A 191 -4.00 5.07 4.32
C PHE A 191 -3.77 4.03 3.21
N GLU A 192 -4.73 3.11 3.01
CA GLU A 192 -4.72 2.17 1.88
C GLU A 192 -5.01 2.79 0.52
N GLY A 193 -5.28 4.09 0.47
CA GLY A 193 -5.48 4.84 -0.76
C GLY A 193 -6.93 4.93 -1.23
N PHE A 194 -7.90 4.55 -0.40
CA PHE A 194 -9.30 4.93 -0.66
C PHE A 194 -9.46 6.45 -0.52
N THR A 195 -10.38 7.03 -1.30
CA THR A 195 -10.78 8.42 -1.05
C THR A 195 -11.49 8.54 0.29
N ALA A 196 -11.47 9.72 0.90
CA ALA A 196 -12.16 9.94 2.18
C ALA A 196 -13.64 9.52 2.14
N ALA A 197 -14.34 9.82 1.05
CA ALA A 197 -15.75 9.42 0.88
C ALA A 197 -15.93 7.89 0.78
N GLN A 198 -15.04 7.18 0.08
CA GLN A 198 -15.06 5.72 0.01
C GLN A 198 -14.74 5.08 1.36
N ALA A 199 -13.74 5.63 2.08
CA ALA A 199 -13.35 5.16 3.40
C ALA A 199 -14.48 5.36 4.42
N GLU A 200 -15.14 6.52 4.41
CA GLU A 200 -16.32 6.78 5.23
C GLU A 200 -17.45 5.81 4.90
N TYR A 201 -17.76 5.62 3.61
CA TYR A 201 -18.75 4.65 3.17
C TYR A 201 -18.42 3.24 3.65
N GLY A 202 -17.19 2.79 3.46
CA GLY A 202 -16.75 1.44 3.83
C GLY A 202 -16.82 1.21 5.33
N ALA A 203 -16.37 2.18 6.12
CA ALA A 203 -16.47 2.10 7.57
C ALA A 203 -17.92 2.16 8.07
N ASP A 204 -18.82 2.91 7.42
CA ASP A 204 -20.24 2.93 7.76
C ASP A 204 -20.96 1.64 7.39
N ALA A 205 -20.57 0.98 6.31
CA ALA A 205 -21.16 -0.28 5.87
C ALA A 205 -20.82 -1.46 6.79
N ALA A 206 -19.65 -1.44 7.41
CA ALA A 206 -19.14 -2.54 8.24
C ALA A 206 -19.50 -2.42 9.75
N TYR A 207 -20.24 -1.37 10.14
CA TYR A 207 -20.61 -1.04 11.51
C TYR A 207 -22.13 -1.15 11.76
#